data_AF-A0A2T7M5V5-F1
#
_entry.id   AF-A0A2T7M5V5-F1
#
_cell.length_a   1.000
_cell.length_b   1.000
_cell.length_c   1.000
_cell.angle_alpha   90.00
_cell.angle_beta   90.00
_cell.angle_gamma   90.00
#
_symmetry.space_group_name_H-M   'P 1'
#
loop_
_entity.id
_entity.type
_entity.pdbx_description
1 polymer ?
#
loop_
_entity_poly.entity_id
_entity_poly.type
_entity_poly.pdbx_seq_one_letter_code
_entity_poly.pdbx_strand_id
1 'polypeptide(L)'
;MRTRHTLTAVTAAALLALTGCSSQSEPDAPADKPPASSSPTPTLSVSDCADAVYEVDSAARDAGTDPADRLMPDPCVGLTADQYMDAIMTATQRLNQEARDDLQDQIDEAAEDQ
;
A
#
# COMPACT_ATOMS: atom_id res chain seq x y z
N MET A 1 0.47 10.17 -55.50
CA MET A 1 1.64 9.33 -55.87
C MET A 1 2.50 9.10 -54.63
N ARG A 2 2.69 7.81 -54.30
CA ARG A 2 3.85 7.17 -53.65
C ARG A 2 4.24 7.58 -52.22
N THR A 3 3.59 6.87 -51.30
CA THR A 3 4.14 6.21 -50.08
C THR A 3 5.67 6.09 -49.97
N ARG A 4 6.17 6.27 -48.74
CA ARG A 4 7.29 5.48 -48.21
C ARG A 4 6.96 4.99 -46.80
N HIS A 5 6.91 3.67 -46.71
CA HIS A 5 6.78 2.86 -45.51
C HIS A 5 8.13 2.81 -44.77
N THR A 6 8.08 2.76 -43.45
CA THR A 6 9.13 2.11 -42.64
C THR A 6 8.44 1.27 -41.58
N LEU A 7 8.43 -0.03 -41.85
CA LEU A 7 7.94 -1.12 -41.01
C LEU A 7 9.02 -1.54 -40.01
N THR A 8 8.56 -1.89 -38.80
CA THR A 8 8.98 -3.02 -37.93
C THR A 8 10.40 -3.08 -37.35
N ALA A 9 10.46 -3.17 -36.02
CA ALA A 9 11.13 -4.28 -35.33
C ALA A 9 10.51 -4.53 -33.94
N VAL A 10 9.63 -5.53 -33.88
CA VAL A 10 9.25 -6.27 -32.66
C VAL A 10 10.34 -7.32 -32.43
N THR A 11 10.85 -7.46 -31.20
CA THR A 11 11.46 -8.65 -30.54
C THR A 11 12.31 -8.15 -29.36
N ALA A 12 12.42 -8.77 -28.19
CA ALA A 12 11.81 -9.93 -27.56
C ALA A 12 12.29 -9.90 -26.10
N ALA A 13 11.50 -10.48 -25.20
CA ALA A 13 11.86 -10.73 -23.82
C ALA A 13 13.18 -11.52 -23.68
N ALA A 14 14.02 -11.11 -22.73
CA ALA A 14 15.04 -11.95 -22.10
C ALA A 14 14.94 -11.66 -20.58
N LEU A 15 14.11 -12.39 -19.84
CA LEU A 15 14.46 -13.62 -19.13
C LEU A 15 15.73 -13.52 -18.27
N LEU A 16 15.50 -13.33 -16.96
CA LEU A 16 16.06 -14.12 -15.87
C LEU A 16 17.56 -14.43 -15.94
N ALA A 17 18.36 -13.55 -15.34
CA ALA A 17 19.67 -13.89 -14.82
C ALA A 17 19.90 -13.22 -13.45
N LEU A 18 19.15 -13.67 -12.44
CA LEU A 18 19.53 -13.54 -11.03
C LEU A 18 19.76 -14.94 -10.44
N THR A 19 20.61 -15.73 -11.11
CA THR A 19 21.29 -16.86 -10.49
C THR A 19 22.41 -16.31 -9.62
N GLY A 20 22.06 -15.95 -8.40
CA GLY A 20 22.97 -15.53 -7.33
C GLY A 20 22.64 -16.22 -6.01
N CYS A 21 22.26 -17.50 -6.07
CA CYS A 21 22.12 -18.34 -4.88
C CYS A 21 23.52 -18.84 -4.50
N SER A 22 24.18 -18.14 -3.58
CA SER A 22 25.23 -18.70 -2.74
C SER A 22 25.37 -17.83 -1.49
N SER A 23 24.56 -18.15 -0.49
CA SER A 23 24.96 -17.93 0.88
C SER A 23 24.76 -19.25 1.60
N GLN A 24 25.87 -19.96 1.66
CA GLN A 24 26.10 -21.08 2.55
C GLN A 24 26.01 -20.56 3.99
N SER A 25 25.16 -21.17 4.80
CA SER A 25 25.24 -21.11 6.25
C SER A 25 24.59 -22.37 6.80
N GLU A 26 25.45 -23.33 7.16
CA GLU A 26 25.11 -24.43 8.05
C GLU A 26 25.04 -23.93 9.52
N PRO A 27 24.43 -24.72 10.41
CA PRO A 27 23.56 -24.24 11.47
C PRO A 27 24.31 -23.96 12.78
N ASP A 28 23.86 -22.96 13.53
CA ASP A 28 24.27 -22.75 14.92
C ASP A 28 23.05 -22.60 15.84
N ALA A 29 23.23 -23.15 17.04
CA ALA A 29 22.23 -23.60 18.00
C ALA A 29 21.34 -22.47 18.61
N PRO A 30 20.20 -22.81 19.25
CA PRO A 30 19.20 -21.81 19.65
C PRO A 30 19.69 -21.02 20.87
N ALA A 31 19.81 -19.70 20.71
CA ALA A 31 19.85 -18.80 21.85
C ALA A 31 18.43 -18.62 22.38
N ASP A 32 18.17 -19.22 23.54
CA ASP A 32 17.05 -18.93 24.44
C ASP A 32 16.86 -17.41 24.56
N LYS A 33 15.82 -16.90 23.89
CA LYS A 33 15.23 -15.60 24.19
C LYS A 33 13.81 -15.90 24.67
N PRO A 34 13.40 -15.42 25.85
CA PRO A 34 12.02 -15.59 26.30
C PRO A 34 11.08 -15.07 25.21
N PRO A 35 9.96 -15.76 24.93
CA PRO A 35 9.01 -15.27 23.94
C PRO A 35 8.58 -13.88 24.38
N ALA A 36 8.66 -12.90 23.48
CA ALA A 36 7.87 -11.69 23.62
C ALA A 36 6.41 -12.18 23.67
N SER A 37 5.87 -12.21 24.89
CA SER A 37 4.48 -12.51 25.13
C SER A 37 3.69 -11.36 24.55
N SER A 38 3.33 -11.47 23.27
CA SER A 38 2.27 -10.69 22.68
C SER A 38 0.97 -11.17 23.33
N SER A 39 0.72 -10.70 24.55
CA SER A 39 -0.64 -10.68 25.06
C SER A 39 -1.47 -9.91 24.05
N PRO A 40 -2.62 -10.44 23.59
CA PRO A 40 -3.60 -9.64 22.88
C PRO A 40 -4.15 -8.68 23.93
N THR A 41 -3.50 -7.52 24.09
CA THR A 41 -4.15 -6.41 24.74
C THR A 41 -5.45 -6.21 23.99
N PRO A 42 -6.61 -6.14 24.66
CA PRO A 42 -7.81 -5.59 24.04
C PRO A 42 -7.56 -4.10 23.88
N THR A 43 -6.72 -3.81 22.89
CA THR A 43 -6.43 -2.54 22.26
C THR A 43 -7.78 -2.09 21.72
N LEU A 44 -8.28 -0.93 22.13
CA LEU A 44 -9.31 -0.23 21.35
C LEU A 44 -9.02 -0.47 19.86
N SER A 45 -10.02 -0.89 19.10
CA SER A 45 -9.81 -1.53 17.80
C SER A 45 -9.11 -0.58 16.82
N VAL A 46 -7.79 -0.71 16.72
CA VAL A 46 -6.94 0.03 15.77
C VAL A 46 -7.47 -0.14 14.34
N SER A 47 -8.03 -1.32 14.03
CA SER A 47 -8.73 -1.58 12.78
C SER A 47 -9.94 -0.66 12.58
N ASP A 48 -10.82 -0.53 13.58
CA ASP A 48 -12.01 0.31 13.47
C ASP A 48 -11.64 1.79 13.37
N CYS A 49 -10.57 2.22 14.04
CA CYS A 49 -10.01 3.56 13.84
C CYS A 49 -9.43 3.73 12.42
N ALA A 50 -8.69 2.75 11.90
CA ALA A 50 -8.15 2.81 10.54
C ALA A 50 -9.27 2.90 9.49
N ASP A 51 -10.34 2.12 9.65
CA ASP A 51 -11.52 2.18 8.80
C ASP A 51 -12.20 3.56 8.90
N ALA A 52 -12.36 4.11 10.10
CA ALA A 52 -12.96 5.43 10.27
C ALA A 52 -12.11 6.57 9.70
N VAL A 53 -10.77 6.48 9.82
CA VAL A 53 -9.83 7.43 9.19
C VAL A 53 -9.92 7.33 7.67
N TYR A 54 -9.96 6.11 7.13
CA TYR A 54 -10.11 5.88 5.69
C TYR A 54 -11.38 6.56 5.15
N GLU A 55 -12.53 6.37 5.82
CA GLU A 55 -13.80 6.97 5.40
C GLU A 55 -13.75 8.51 5.43
N VAL A 56 -13.21 9.10 6.51
CA VAL A 56 -13.07 10.56 6.63
C VAL A 56 -12.15 11.12 5.56
N ASP A 57 -11.00 10.48 5.33
CA ASP A 57 -10.00 10.94 4.37
C ASP A 57 -10.45 10.75 2.92
N SER A 58 -11.17 9.67 2.62
CA SER A 58 -11.79 9.42 1.31
C SER A 58 -12.82 10.51 0.99
N ALA A 59 -13.77 10.76 1.91
CA ALA A 59 -14.77 11.80 1.76
C ALA A 59 -14.14 13.21 1.66
N ALA A 60 -13.08 13.47 2.43
CA ALA A 60 -12.36 14.74 2.37
C ALA A 60 -11.62 14.94 1.03
N ARG A 61 -11.07 13.87 0.45
CA ARG A 61 -10.45 13.89 -0.88
C ARG A 61 -11.47 14.31 -1.94
N ASP A 62 -12.65 13.72 -1.90
CA ASP A 62 -13.73 14.01 -2.86
C ASP A 62 -14.31 15.42 -2.67
N ALA A 63 -14.36 15.91 -1.44
CA ALA A 63 -14.82 17.26 -1.12
C ALA A 63 -13.74 18.35 -1.31
N GLY A 64 -12.47 17.99 -1.49
CA GLY A 64 -11.34 18.92 -1.57
C GLY A 64 -11.01 19.61 -0.24
N THR A 65 -11.27 18.94 0.89
CA THR A 65 -11.08 19.48 2.24
C THR A 65 -9.63 19.36 2.72
N ASP A 66 -9.11 20.41 3.37
CA ASP A 66 -7.77 20.43 3.96
C ASP A 66 -7.64 19.35 5.05
N PRO A 67 -6.56 18.54 5.05
CA PRO A 67 -6.25 17.61 6.14
C PRO A 67 -6.25 18.21 7.54
N ALA A 68 -5.85 19.48 7.68
CA ALA A 68 -5.79 20.17 8.96
C ALA A 68 -7.16 20.42 9.60
N ASP A 69 -8.23 20.45 8.79
CA ASP A 69 -9.60 20.70 9.26
C ASP A 69 -10.33 19.42 9.70
N ARG A 70 -9.68 18.25 9.58
CA ARG A 70 -10.29 16.96 9.87
C ARG A 70 -10.32 16.70 11.37
N LEU A 71 -11.50 16.34 11.88
CA LEU A 71 -11.65 15.90 13.26
C LEU A 71 -11.23 14.44 13.41
N MET A 72 -10.66 14.11 14.57
CA MET A 72 -10.35 12.73 14.92
C MET A 72 -11.65 11.91 15.00
N PRO A 73 -11.76 10.75 14.32
CA PRO A 73 -12.94 9.91 14.39
C PRO A 73 -13.17 9.33 15.79
N ASP A 74 -14.44 9.14 16.17
CA ASP A 74 -14.82 8.57 17.48
C ASP A 74 -14.15 7.21 17.78
N PRO A 75 -14.02 6.25 16.83
CA PRO A 75 -13.33 4.98 17.08
C PRO A 75 -11.84 5.12 17.40
N CYS A 76 -11.24 6.27 17.11
CA CYS A 76 -9.85 6.57 17.44
C CYS A 76 -9.69 7.18 18.84
N VAL A 77 -10.78 7.61 19.48
CA VAL A 77 -10.74 8.22 20.81
C VAL A 77 -10.25 7.21 21.84
N GLY A 78 -9.23 7.61 22.60
CA GLY A 78 -8.66 6.78 23.67
C GLY A 78 -7.54 5.84 23.22
N LEU A 79 -7.23 5.78 21.92
CA LEU A 79 -6.01 5.13 21.45
C LEU A 79 -4.76 5.86 21.96
N THR A 80 -3.68 5.10 22.15
CA THR A 80 -2.36 5.72 22.33
C THR A 80 -1.92 6.39 21.04
N ALA A 81 -0.97 7.33 21.13
CA ALA A 81 -0.42 7.98 19.94
C ALA A 81 0.13 6.98 18.92
N ASP A 82 0.82 5.93 19.38
CA ASP A 82 1.36 4.88 18.51
C ASP A 82 0.25 4.10 17.81
N GLN A 83 -0.80 3.70 18.55
CA GLN A 83 -1.96 3.00 18.00
C GLN A 83 -2.72 3.86 16.97
N TYR A 84 -2.85 5.15 17.25
CA TYR A 84 -3.47 6.09 16.32
C TYR A 84 -2.62 6.28 15.05
N MET A 85 -1.29 6.37 15.18
CA MET A 85 -0.39 6.45 14.02
C MET A 85 -0.42 5.18 13.18
N ASP A 86 -0.47 4.00 13.80
CA ASP A 86 -0.64 2.74 13.07
C ASP A 86 -1.95 2.71 12.28
N ALA A 87 -3.04 3.22 12.86
CA ALA A 87 -4.32 3.34 12.18
C ALA A 87 -4.27 4.31 10.98
N ILE A 88 -3.68 5.49 11.15
CA ILE A 88 -3.50 6.47 10.06
C ILE A 88 -2.66 5.88 8.92
N MET A 89 -1.54 5.22 9.24
CA MET A 89 -0.66 4.63 8.23
C MET A 89 -1.36 3.51 7.46
N THR A 90 -2.18 2.71 8.15
CA THR A 90 -3.00 1.67 7.53
C THR A 90 -4.03 2.27 6.56
N ALA A 91 -4.78 3.28 7.00
CA ALA A 91 -5.75 3.99 6.15
C ALA A 91 -5.07 4.65 4.93
N THR A 92 -3.94 5.32 5.15
CA THR A 92 -3.18 6.01 4.11
C THR A 92 -2.63 5.04 3.07
N GLN A 93 -2.16 3.86 3.47
CA GLN A 93 -1.72 2.83 2.52
C GLN A 93 -2.86 2.37 1.62
N ARG A 94 -4.06 2.17 2.17
CA ARG A 94 -5.25 1.79 1.40
C ARG A 94 -5.63 2.85 0.37
N LEU A 95 -5.75 4.11 0.79
CA LEU A 95 -6.07 5.22 -0.13
C LEU A 95 -5.05 5.37 -1.27
N ASN A 96 -3.77 5.17 -0.97
CA ASN A 96 -2.71 5.23 -1.98
C ASN A 96 -2.75 4.04 -2.94
N GLN A 97 -3.14 2.86 -2.46
CA GLN A 97 -3.30 1.68 -3.30
C GLN A 97 -4.47 1.87 -4.25
N GLU A 98 -5.63 2.28 -3.74
CA GLU A 98 -6.80 2.58 -4.57
C GLU A 98 -6.51 3.66 -5.61
N ALA A 99 -5.82 4.75 -5.24
CA ALA A 99 -5.44 5.78 -6.20
C ALA A 99 -4.49 5.28 -7.31
N ARG A 100 -3.66 4.27 -7.02
CA ARG A 100 -2.79 3.66 -8.03
C ARG A 100 -3.56 2.72 -8.94
N ASP A 101 -4.47 1.95 -8.36
CA ASP A 101 -5.33 1.03 -9.10
C ASP A 101 -6.26 1.82 -10.04
N ASP A 102 -6.91 2.87 -9.54
CA ASP A 102 -7.74 3.80 -10.34
C ASP A 102 -6.95 4.45 -11.50
N LEU A 103 -5.68 4.79 -11.26
CA LEU A 103 -4.81 5.36 -12.29
C LEU A 103 -4.44 4.31 -13.35
N GLN A 104 -4.17 3.09 -12.93
CA GLN A 104 -3.85 1.99 -13.84
C GLN A 104 -5.04 1.69 -14.75
N ASP A 105 -6.25 1.64 -14.19
CA ASP A 105 -7.49 1.42 -14.96
C ASP A 105 -7.70 2.51 -16.03
N GLN A 106 -7.45 3.78 -15.70
CA GLN A 106 -7.52 4.89 -16.66
C GLN A 106 -6.47 4.78 -17.78
N ILE A 107 -5.28 4.28 -17.46
CA ILE A 107 -4.23 4.06 -18.45
C ILE A 107 -4.63 2.93 -19.41
N ASP A 108 -5.19 1.84 -18.86
CA ASP A 108 -5.60 0.69 -19.64
C ASP A 108 -6.78 1.04 -20.55
N GLU A 109 -7.80 1.76 -20.05
CA GLU A 109 -8.92 2.27 -20.86
C GLU A 109 -8.42 3.17 -22.02
N ALA A 110 -7.51 4.10 -21.76
CA ALA A 110 -6.94 4.97 -22.78
C ALA A 110 -6.03 4.24 -23.80
N ALA A 111 -5.50 3.07 -23.43
CA ALA A 111 -4.71 2.23 -24.33
C ALA A 111 -5.59 1.35 -25.23
N GLU A 112 -6.76 0.93 -24.75
CA GLU A 112 -7.73 0.14 -25.51
C GLU A 112 -8.48 0.96 -26.56
N ASP A 113 -8.66 2.27 -26.34
CA ASP A 113 -9.33 3.20 -27.26
C ASP A 113 -8.47 3.69 -28.45
N GLN A 114 -7.24 3.16 -28.63
CA GLN A 114 -6.29 3.51 -29.70
C GLN A 114 -6.10 2.40 -30.75
#